data_AF-A0A101XAG1-F1
#
_entry.id   AF-A0A101XAG1-F1
#
_cell.length_a   1.000
_cell.length_b   1.000
_cell.length_c   1.000
_cell.angle_alpha   90.00
_cell.angle_beta   90.00
_cell.angle_gamma   90.00
#
_symmetry.space_group_name_H-M   'P 1'
#
loop_
_entity.id
_entity.type
_entity.pdbx_description
1 polymer ?
#
loop_
_entity_poly.entity_id
_entity_poly.type
_entity_poly.pdbx_seq_one_letter_code
_entity_poly.pdbx_strand_id
1 'polypeptide(L)'
;MDIKYSRDELALFASGYGVVTAIRQLAKTMTSPAKCGVYISVVDMYRIAERLGIAAMPRNDRQWFFEEVMKTAFDAEKLPQLLAELRQLVKSRLEELSALTRQYPRSGRFLEWSLNRGQELLRRIDDVERAYMRFLSYKEKL
;
A
#
# COMPACT_ATOMS: atom_id res chain seq x y z
N MET A 1 -1.22 -6.26 -28.40
CA MET A 1 -0.01 -5.47 -28.03
C MET A 1 1.12 -6.49 -27.89
N ASP A 2 1.94 -6.63 -28.92
CA ASP A 2 3.12 -7.50 -28.89
C ASP A 2 4.14 -6.94 -27.92
N ILE A 3 4.59 -7.79 -27.00
CA ILE A 3 5.49 -7.42 -25.92
C ILE A 3 6.92 -7.54 -26.44
N LYS A 4 7.56 -6.38 -26.62
CA LYS A 4 8.93 -6.15 -27.13
C LYS A 4 10.07 -6.61 -26.20
N TYR A 5 9.81 -7.52 -25.26
CA TYR A 5 10.79 -7.91 -24.25
C TYR A 5 11.32 -9.31 -24.51
N SER A 6 12.62 -9.50 -24.31
CA SER A 6 13.27 -10.80 -24.37
C SER A 6 12.78 -11.72 -23.25
N ARG A 7 12.99 -13.04 -23.41
CA ARG A 7 12.59 -14.05 -22.42
C ARG A 7 13.28 -13.84 -21.07
N ASP A 8 14.52 -13.39 -21.08
CA ASP A 8 15.29 -13.09 -19.86
C ASP A 8 14.76 -11.85 -19.12
N GLU A 9 14.34 -10.81 -19.86
CA GLU A 9 13.68 -9.64 -19.28
C GLU A 9 12.31 -10.02 -18.68
N LEU A 10 11.54 -10.86 -19.38
CA LEU A 10 10.27 -11.38 -18.85
C LEU A 10 10.49 -12.21 -17.58
N ALA A 11 11.51 -13.05 -17.53
CA ALA A 11 11.89 -13.82 -16.34
C ALA A 11 12.27 -12.90 -15.16
N LEU A 12 13.00 -11.81 -15.43
CA LEU A 12 13.32 -10.81 -14.42
C LEU A 12 12.05 -10.10 -13.89
N PHE A 13 11.10 -9.73 -14.76
CA PHE A 13 9.85 -9.11 -14.31
C PHE A 13 8.93 -10.08 -13.57
N ALA A 14 8.91 -11.35 -14.00
CA ALA A 14 8.19 -12.43 -13.34
C ALA A 14 8.88 -12.95 -12.07
N SER A 15 10.07 -12.45 -11.72
CA SER A 15 10.71 -12.72 -10.43
C SER A 15 10.02 -12.03 -9.25
N GLY A 16 9.12 -11.08 -9.52
CA GLY A 16 8.44 -10.29 -8.47
C GLY A 16 9.27 -9.12 -7.92
N TYR A 17 10.52 -8.91 -8.38
CA TYR A 17 11.39 -7.84 -7.91
C TYR A 17 10.75 -6.44 -7.98
N GLY A 18 10.01 -6.15 -9.05
CA GLY A 18 9.28 -4.88 -9.22
C GLY A 18 8.19 -4.68 -8.16
N VAL A 19 7.47 -5.75 -7.80
CA VAL A 19 6.42 -5.73 -6.78
C VAL A 19 7.04 -5.50 -5.40
N VAL A 20 8.10 -6.24 -5.07
CA VAL A 20 8.81 -6.12 -3.78
C VAL A 20 9.39 -4.71 -3.59
N THR A 21 9.94 -4.13 -4.66
CA THR A 21 10.45 -2.74 -4.63
C THR A 21 9.32 -1.75 -4.37
N ALA A 22 8.16 -1.92 -5.01
CA ALA A 22 7.00 -1.08 -4.80
C ALA A 22 6.45 -1.20 -3.36
N ILE A 23 6.37 -2.42 -2.82
CA ILE A 23 6.00 -2.70 -1.43
C ILE A 23 6.90 -1.94 -0.45
N ARG A 24 8.23 -2.03 -0.62
CA ARG A 24 9.18 -1.34 0.26
C ARG A 24 8.99 0.18 0.26
N GLN A 25 8.75 0.78 -0.91
CA GLN A 25 8.50 2.22 -1.01
C GLN A 25 7.18 2.62 -0.35
N LEU A 26 6.12 1.81 -0.51
CA LEU A 26 4.85 2.03 0.16
C LEU A 26 4.99 1.93 1.69
N ALA A 27 5.65 0.88 2.20
CA ALA A 27 5.94 0.70 3.62
C ALA A 27 6.69 1.90 4.20
N LYS A 28 7.76 2.34 3.54
CA LYS A 28 8.53 3.54 3.94
C LYS A 28 7.66 4.79 3.99
N THR A 29 6.68 4.93 3.10
CA THR A 29 5.75 6.07 3.09
C THR A 29 4.78 6.02 4.27
N MET A 30 4.24 4.83 4.59
CA MET A 30 3.25 4.62 5.66
C MET A 30 3.83 4.75 7.08
N THR A 31 5.15 4.74 7.23
CA THR A 31 5.81 4.77 8.55
C THR A 31 5.51 6.01 9.38
N SER A 32 5.26 7.14 8.72
CA SER A 32 5.07 8.44 9.38
C SER A 32 3.86 9.19 8.80
N PRO A 33 2.96 9.71 9.65
CA PRO A 33 1.88 10.61 9.24
C PRO A 33 2.38 11.79 8.42
N ALA A 34 3.59 12.28 8.72
CA ALA A 34 4.24 13.37 8.01
C ALA A 34 4.57 13.03 6.53
N LYS A 35 4.43 11.78 6.10
CA LYS A 35 4.61 11.37 4.70
C LYS A 35 3.30 10.95 4.04
N CYS A 36 2.45 10.23 4.78
CA CYS A 36 1.24 9.61 4.23
C CYS A 36 -0.06 10.36 4.56
N GLY A 37 0.01 11.46 5.32
CA GLY A 37 -1.13 12.36 5.61
C GLY A 37 -2.09 11.84 6.67
N VAL A 38 -2.11 10.53 6.92
CA VAL A 38 -2.96 9.87 7.92
C VAL A 38 -2.12 8.94 8.77
N TYR A 39 -2.44 8.82 10.06
CA TYR A 39 -1.79 7.83 10.90
C TYR A 39 -2.43 6.46 10.67
N ILE A 40 -1.62 5.51 10.20
CA ILE A 40 -1.97 4.09 10.09
C ILE A 40 -1.18 3.36 11.17
N SER A 41 -1.84 2.73 12.13
CA SER A 41 -1.14 2.04 13.21
C SER A 41 -0.69 0.63 12.82
N VAL A 42 0.26 0.07 13.57
CA VAL A 42 0.62 -1.35 13.50
C VAL A 42 -0.59 -2.23 13.77
N VAL A 43 -1.45 -1.81 14.70
CA VAL A 43 -2.69 -2.53 15.06
C VAL A 43 -3.68 -2.54 13.89
N ASP A 44 -3.83 -1.43 13.16
CA ASP A 44 -4.71 -1.39 11.99
C ASP A 44 -4.25 -2.40 10.92
N MET A 45 -2.96 -2.38 10.59
CA MET A 45 -2.38 -3.31 9.62
C MET A 45 -2.46 -4.76 10.11
N TYR A 46 -2.19 -5.01 11.39
CA TYR A 46 -2.31 -6.34 11.99
C TYR A 46 -3.75 -6.88 11.89
N ARG A 47 -4.76 -6.06 12.18
CA ARG A 47 -6.18 -6.44 12.07
C ARG A 47 -6.58 -6.78 10.64
N ILE A 48 -6.09 -6.02 9.66
CA ILE A 48 -6.32 -6.34 8.25
C ILE A 48 -5.67 -7.69 7.91
N ALA A 49 -4.41 -7.90 8.32
CA ALA A 49 -3.69 -9.15 8.08
C ALA A 49 -4.41 -10.36 8.71
N GLU A 50 -4.81 -10.23 9.97
CA GLU A 50 -5.53 -11.26 10.73
C GLU A 50 -6.85 -11.64 10.04
N ARG A 51 -7.66 -10.64 9.63
CA ARG A 51 -8.93 -10.88 8.92
C ARG A 51 -8.73 -11.65 7.61
N LEU A 52 -7.63 -11.37 6.90
CA LEU A 52 -7.30 -12.02 5.64
C LEU A 52 -6.55 -13.36 5.82
N GLY A 53 -6.25 -13.75 7.06
CA GLY A 53 -5.43 -14.93 7.35
C GLY A 53 -4.02 -14.82 6.77
N ILE A 54 -3.40 -13.65 6.90
CA ILE A 54 -2.00 -13.38 6.55
C ILE A 54 -1.19 -13.42 7.84
N ALA A 55 -0.15 -14.26 7.89
CA ALA A 55 0.70 -14.35 9.07
C ALA A 55 1.42 -13.00 9.29
N ALA A 56 1.27 -12.43 10.48
CA ALA A 56 1.87 -11.17 10.86
C ALA A 56 2.33 -11.25 12.31
N MET A 57 3.60 -10.89 12.57
CA MET A 57 4.13 -10.82 13.93
C MET A 57 4.53 -9.38 14.24
N PRO A 58 3.85 -8.70 15.18
CA PRO A 58 4.17 -7.33 15.53
C PRO A 58 5.63 -7.20 16.00
N ARG A 59 6.34 -6.19 15.49
CA ARG A 59 7.66 -5.78 15.96
C ARG A 59 7.70 -4.26 16.14
N ASN A 60 8.69 -3.78 16.90
CA ASN A 60 8.83 -2.35 17.19
C ASN A 60 9.16 -1.49 15.96
N ASP A 61 9.68 -2.08 14.88
CA ASP A 61 9.91 -1.37 13.63
C ASP A 61 8.66 -1.39 12.74
N ARG A 62 8.01 -0.23 12.65
CA ARG A 62 6.81 0.00 11.82
C ARG A 62 7.06 -0.23 10.34
N GLN A 63 8.21 0.21 9.82
CA GLN A 63 8.51 0.08 8.39
C GLN A 63 8.63 -1.38 8.03
N TRP A 64 9.46 -2.08 8.81
CA TRP A 64 9.69 -3.50 8.64
C TRP A 64 8.37 -4.26 8.75
N PHE A 65 7.57 -3.97 9.78
CA PHE A 65 6.29 -4.65 9.97
C PHE A 65 5.35 -4.49 8.77
N PHE A 66 5.17 -3.27 8.25
CA PHE A 66 4.33 -3.04 7.08
C PHE A 66 4.88 -3.73 5.81
N GLU A 67 6.19 -3.65 5.59
CA GLU A 67 6.86 -4.31 4.47
C GLU A 67 6.66 -5.83 4.51
N GLU A 68 6.87 -6.45 5.67
CA GLU A 68 6.75 -7.90 5.84
C GLU A 68 5.32 -8.38 5.67
N VAL A 69 4.32 -7.72 6.27
CA VAL A 69 2.92 -8.10 6.07
C VAL A 69 2.54 -8.06 4.58
N MET A 70 2.98 -7.02 3.85
CA MET A 70 2.72 -6.92 2.41
C MET A 70 3.46 -7.99 1.60
N LYS A 71 4.71 -8.35 1.96
CA LYS A 71 5.42 -9.45 1.31
C LYS A 71 4.78 -10.79 1.59
N THR A 72 4.39 -11.07 2.83
CA THR A 72 3.67 -12.31 3.18
C THR A 72 2.33 -12.38 2.45
N ALA A 73 1.64 -11.24 2.28
CA ALA A 73 0.44 -11.17 1.45
C ALA A 73 0.75 -11.45 -0.04
N PHE A 74 1.87 -10.95 -0.56
CA PHE A 74 2.32 -11.22 -1.92
C PHE A 74 2.61 -12.71 -2.13
N ASP A 75 3.38 -13.33 -1.23
CA ASP A 75 3.72 -14.76 -1.27
C ASP A 75 2.47 -15.66 -1.15
N ALA A 76 1.47 -15.21 -0.40
CA ALA A 76 0.18 -15.90 -0.23
C ALA A 76 -0.87 -15.56 -1.31
N GLU A 77 -0.51 -14.81 -2.36
CA GLU A 77 -1.42 -14.33 -3.42
C GLU A 77 -2.64 -13.53 -2.89
N LYS A 78 -2.49 -12.91 -1.71
CA LYS A 78 -3.50 -12.09 -1.01
C LYS A 78 -3.21 -10.58 -1.06
N LEU A 79 -2.17 -10.17 -1.78
CA LEU A 79 -1.77 -8.76 -1.86
C LEU A 79 -2.90 -7.83 -2.35
N PRO A 80 -3.68 -8.16 -3.40
CA PRO A 80 -4.80 -7.31 -3.83
C PRO A 80 -5.84 -7.07 -2.74
N GLN A 81 -6.22 -8.11 -1.99
CA GLN A 81 -7.20 -8.04 -0.91
C GLN A 81 -6.67 -7.16 0.24
N LEU A 82 -5.40 -7.31 0.58
CA LEU A 82 -4.73 -6.47 1.59
C LEU A 82 -4.72 -5.00 1.15
N LEU A 83 -4.34 -4.71 -0.09
CA LEU A 83 -4.30 -3.34 -0.63
C LEU A 83 -5.70 -2.71 -0.70
N ALA A 84 -6.74 -3.51 -0.99
CA ALA A 84 -8.12 -3.04 -0.98
C ALA A 84 -8.59 -2.61 0.42
N GLU A 85 -8.32 -3.43 1.44
CA GLU A 85 -8.62 -3.12 2.85
C GLU A 85 -7.83 -1.90 3.34
N LEU A 86 -6.54 -1.81 2.98
CA LEU A 86 -5.72 -0.65 3.29
C LEU A 86 -6.26 0.62 2.62
N ARG A 87 -6.69 0.53 1.36
CA ARG A 87 -7.32 1.64 0.63
C ARG A 87 -8.60 2.10 1.34
N GLN A 88 -9.43 1.17 1.80
CA GLN A 88 -10.66 1.49 2.53
C GLN A 88 -10.35 2.19 3.85
N LEU A 89 -9.36 1.71 4.61
CA LEU A 89 -8.90 2.37 5.83
C LEU A 89 -8.46 3.82 5.57
N VAL A 90 -7.62 4.03 4.55
CA VAL A 90 -7.13 5.37 4.19
C VAL A 90 -8.27 6.29 3.77
N LYS A 91 -9.21 5.80 2.95
CA LYS A 91 -10.40 6.58 2.54
C LYS A 91 -11.23 7.01 3.74
N SER A 92 -11.52 6.09 4.67
CA SER A 92 -12.26 6.39 5.90
C SER A 92 -11.57 7.48 6.74
N ARG A 93 -10.24 7.41 6.91
CA ARG A 93 -9.48 8.46 7.62
C ARG A 93 -9.52 9.81 6.90
N LEU A 94 -9.51 9.82 5.58
CA LEU A 94 -9.60 11.06 4.80
C LEU A 94 -11.00 11.67 4.84
N GLU A 95 -12.04 10.85 4.90
CA GLU A 95 -13.42 11.30 5.11
C GLU A 95 -13.58 11.96 6.48
N GLU A 96 -13.05 11.34 7.54
CA GLU A 96 -13.00 11.92 8.90
C GLU A 96 -12.29 13.29 8.89
N LEU A 97 -11.11 13.38 8.27
CA LEU A 97 -10.36 14.64 8.15
C LEU A 97 -11.12 15.70 7.33
N SER A 98 -11.76 15.31 6.23
CA SER A 98 -12.55 16.21 5.37
C SER A 98 -13.78 16.75 6.09
N ALA A 99 -14.42 15.95 6.95
CA ALA A 99 -15.50 16.43 7.81
C ALA A 99 -15.00 17.50 8.79
N LEU A 100 -13.83 17.27 9.41
CA LEU A 100 -13.22 18.23 10.34
C LEU A 100 -12.83 19.55 9.66
N THR A 101 -12.33 19.52 8.41
CA THR A 101 -11.99 20.77 7.70
C THR A 101 -13.21 21.61 7.38
N ARG A 102 -14.35 20.98 7.07
CA ARG A 102 -15.63 21.67 6.85
C ARG A 102 -16.21 22.24 8.15
N GLN A 103 -16.11 21.48 9.25
CA GLN A 103 -16.64 21.90 10.55
C GLN A 103 -15.82 23.04 11.17
N TYR A 104 -14.51 23.08 10.95
CA TYR A 104 -13.61 24.07 11.52
C TYR A 104 -12.75 24.77 10.45
N PRO A 105 -13.30 25.65 9.59
CA PRO A 105 -12.62 26.14 8.38
C PRO A 105 -11.26 26.83 8.60
N ARG A 106 -11.11 27.58 9.70
CA ARG A 106 -9.85 28.27 10.04
C ARG A 106 -8.74 27.29 10.44
N SER A 107 -9.08 26.30 11.25
CA SER A 107 -8.16 25.24 11.68
C SER A 107 -7.99 24.16 10.60
N GLY A 108 -9.00 24.00 9.74
CA GLY A 108 -9.07 23.00 8.67
C GLY A 108 -8.02 23.22 7.59
N ARG A 109 -7.59 24.47 7.37
CA ARG A 109 -6.46 24.78 6.47
C ARG A 109 -5.17 24.03 6.86
N PHE A 110 -4.95 23.77 8.15
CA PHE A 110 -3.79 22.99 8.60
C PHE A 110 -3.88 21.50 8.23
N LEU A 111 -5.08 21.01 7.90
CA LEU A 111 -5.32 19.62 7.52
C LEU A 111 -5.37 19.40 5.99
N GLU A 112 -5.37 20.46 5.18
CA GLU A 112 -5.29 20.34 3.70
C GLU A 112 -4.04 19.57 3.26
N TRP A 113 -2.92 19.81 3.95
CA TRP A 113 -1.69 19.06 3.72
C TRP A 113 -1.88 17.55 3.95
N SER A 114 -2.57 17.18 5.03
CA SER A 114 -2.89 15.78 5.35
C SER A 114 -3.80 15.15 4.31
N LEU A 115 -4.81 15.88 3.84
CA LEU A 115 -5.71 15.42 2.77
C LEU A 115 -4.94 15.16 1.47
N ASN A 116 -4.09 16.09 1.05
CA ASN A 116 -3.28 15.95 -0.16
C ASN A 116 -2.32 14.75 -0.08
N ARG A 117 -1.68 14.54 1.07
CA ARG A 117 -0.79 13.40 1.30
C ARG A 117 -1.53 12.06 1.35
N GLY A 118 -2.73 12.04 1.92
CA GLY A 118 -3.55 10.83 1.90
C GLY A 118 -4.02 10.47 0.49
N GLN A 119 -4.36 11.46 -0.35
CA GLN A 119 -4.66 11.19 -1.77
C GLN A 119 -3.45 10.64 -2.52
N GLU A 120 -2.25 11.18 -2.26
CA GLU A 120 -1.01 10.64 -2.81
C GLU A 120 -0.72 9.21 -2.31
N LEU A 121 -1.03 8.90 -1.04
CA LEU A 121 -0.93 7.54 -0.52
C LEU A 121 -1.85 6.57 -1.28
N LEU A 122 -3.09 6.97 -1.57
CA LEU A 122 -4.02 6.14 -2.35
C LEU A 122 -3.45 5.82 -3.74
N ARG A 123 -2.86 6.81 -4.43
CA ARG A 123 -2.19 6.56 -5.72
C ARG A 123 -1.04 5.56 -5.60
N ARG A 124 -0.25 5.64 -4.52
CA ARG A 124 0.86 4.71 -4.27
C ARG A 124 0.36 3.29 -4.00
N ILE A 125 -0.78 3.13 -3.33
CA ILE A 125 -1.43 1.82 -3.17
C ILE A 125 -1.81 1.26 -4.55
N ASP A 126 -2.40 2.09 -5.42
CA ASP A 126 -2.76 1.68 -6.79
C ASP A 126 -1.51 1.37 -7.65
N ASP A 127 -0.38 2.05 -7.43
CA ASP A 127 0.89 1.74 -8.10
C ASP A 127 1.41 0.36 -7.76
N VAL A 128 1.32 -0.05 -6.49
CA VAL A 128 1.69 -1.40 -6.04
C VAL A 128 0.77 -2.44 -6.68
N GLU A 129 -0.54 -2.19 -6.71
CA GLU A 129 -1.50 -3.09 -7.36
C GLU A 129 -1.22 -3.22 -8.86
N ARG A 130 -0.91 -2.11 -9.57
CA ARG A 130 -0.51 -2.15 -10.98
C ARG A 130 0.80 -2.88 -11.21
N ALA A 131 1.76 -2.79 -10.28
CA ALA A 131 2.99 -3.58 -10.36
C ALA A 131 2.68 -5.08 -10.21
N TYR A 132 1.80 -5.44 -9.27
CA TYR A 132 1.35 -6.82 -9.07
C TYR A 132 0.60 -7.40 -10.28
N MET A 133 -0.34 -6.66 -10.87
CA MET A 133 -1.06 -7.11 -12.06
C MET A 133 -0.14 -7.31 -13.27
N ARG A 134 0.87 -6.43 -13.44
CA ARG A 134 1.90 -6.62 -14.47
C ARG A 134 2.71 -7.89 -14.22
N PHE A 135 3.12 -8.12 -12.97
CA PHE A 135 3.80 -9.34 -12.56
C PHE A 135 2.99 -10.60 -12.92
N LEU A 136 1.70 -10.64 -12.58
CA LEU A 136 0.83 -11.77 -12.95
C LEU A 136 0.77 -11.97 -14.47
N SER A 137 0.58 -10.89 -15.23
CA SER A 137 0.54 -10.96 -16.70
C SER A 137 1.84 -11.46 -17.32
N TYR A 138 2.99 -11.21 -16.69
CA TYR A 138 4.28 -11.76 -17.14
C TYR A 138 4.47 -13.20 -16.71
N LYS A 139 4.05 -13.56 -15.49
CA LYS A 139 4.07 -14.94 -14.98
C LYS A 139 3.25 -15.88 -15.86
N GLU A 140 2.10 -15.45 -16.38
CA GLU A 140 1.25 -16.22 -17.29
C GLU A 140 1.85 -16.43 -18.70
N LYS A 141 2.81 -15.60 -19.11
CA LYS A 141 3.41 -15.63 -20.44
C LYS A 141 4.72 -16.43 -20.53
N LEU A 142 5.25 -16.85 -19.38
CA LEU A 142 6.43 -17.69 -19.26
C LEU A 142 6.06 -19.16 -19.25
#